data_AF-A0A4D7K5H8-F1
#
_entry.id   AF-A0A4D7K5H8-F1
#
_cell.length_a   1.000
_cell.length_b   1.000
_cell.length_c   1.000
_cell.angle_alpha   90.00
_cell.angle_beta   90.00
_cell.angle_gamma   90.00
#
_symmetry.space_group_name_H-M   'P 1'
#
loop_
_entity.id
_entity.type
_entity.pdbx_description
1 polymer ?
#
loop_
_entity_poly.entity_id
_entity_poly.type
_entity_poly.pdbx_seq_one_letter_code
_entity_poly.pdbx_strand_id
1 'polypeptide(L)' 'MANDFFEFKEFKINQKNAAMKVCTDSCLFGALVPVKNEYKILDIGTGTGLLSLMLAQKKQLT' A
#
# COMPACT_ATOMS: atom_id res chain seq x y z
N MET A 1 16.29 -4.27 -15.66
CA MET A 1 14.95 -3.79 -16.06
C MET A 1 14.10 -3.80 -14.80
N ALA A 2 13.38 -2.71 -14.48
CA ALA A 2 12.50 -2.72 -13.31
C ALA A 2 11.31 -3.66 -13.56
N ASN A 3 10.89 -4.41 -12.54
CA ASN A 3 9.72 -5.28 -12.64
C ASN A 3 8.44 -4.48 -12.92
N ASP A 4 7.50 -5.12 -13.62
CA ASP A 4 6.14 -4.61 -13.82
C ASP A 4 5.29 -4.67 -12.53
N PHE A 5 5.85 -5.22 -11.45
CA PHE A 5 5.20 -5.34 -10.15
C PHE A 5 6.10 -4.82 -9.03
N PHE A 6 5.47 -4.50 -7.89
CA PHE A 6 6.13 -4.24 -6.61
C PHE A 6 5.62 -5.26 -5.59
N GLU A 7 6.52 -5.85 -4.80
CA GLU A 7 6.20 -6.97 -3.91
C GLU A 7 6.46 -6.59 -2.45
N PHE A 8 5.44 -6.77 -1.61
CA PHE A 8 5.49 -6.69 -0.15
C PHE A 8 5.43 -8.11 0.42
N LYS A 9 5.55 -8.24 1.75
CA LYS A 9 5.57 -9.55 2.42
C LYS A 9 4.30 -10.38 2.15
N GLU A 10 3.13 -9.75 2.21
CA GLU A 10 1.85 -10.46 2.11
C GLU A 10 1.09 -10.19 0.80
N PHE A 11 1.57 -9.28 -0.05
CA PHE A 11 0.88 -8.94 -1.30
C PHE A 11 1.80 -8.41 -2.39
N LYS A 12 1.30 -8.45 -3.63
CA LYS A 12 1.96 -7.95 -4.84
C LYS A 12 1.06 -6.96 -5.55
N ILE A 13 1.62 -5.84 -5.98
CA ILE A 13 0.95 -4.83 -6.82
C ILE A 13 1.50 -4.96 -8.23
N ASN A 14 0.64 -5.31 -9.19
CA ASN A 14 0.97 -5.18 -10.61
C ASN A 14 0.71 -3.73 -11.05
N GLN A 15 1.75 -3.07 -11.55
CA GLN A 15 1.76 -1.64 -11.84
C GLN A 15 2.20 -1.33 -13.28
N LYS A 16 2.15 -2.32 -14.19
CA LYS A 16 2.58 -2.17 -15.58
C LYS A 16 1.91 -0.98 -16.28
N ASN A 17 0.59 -0.87 -16.13
CA ASN A 17 -0.25 0.15 -16.77
C ASN A 17 -0.69 1.24 -15.79
N ALA A 18 -0.08 1.30 -14.60
CA ALA A 18 -0.42 2.32 -13.63
C ALA A 18 0.18 3.67 -14.07
N ALA A 19 -0.65 4.71 -14.15
CA ALA A 19 -0.20 6.07 -14.48
C ALA A 19 0.87 6.57 -13.48
N MET A 20 0.73 6.18 -12.21
CA MET A 20 1.72 6.37 -11.16
C MET A 20 2.07 5.03 -10.53
N LYS A 21 3.35 4.67 -10.55
CA LYS A 21 3.88 3.45 -9.91
C LYS A 21 3.98 3.65 -8.39
N VAL A 22 4.22 2.57 -7.65
CA VAL A 22 4.58 2.62 -6.23
C VAL A 22 5.80 3.51 -6.03
N CYS A 23 5.69 4.47 -5.11
CA CYS A 23 6.76 5.39 -4.73
C CYS A 23 7.21 5.13 -3.30
N THR A 24 8.49 5.36 -3.03
CA THR A 24 9.10 5.18 -1.70
C THR A 24 8.41 6.00 -0.61
N ASP A 25 7.99 7.23 -0.94
CA ASP A 25 7.32 8.12 0.01
C ASP A 25 6.00 7.53 0.52
N SER A 26 5.22 6.91 -0.37
CA SER A 26 3.99 6.20 0.00
C SER A 26 4.28 4.97 0.89
N CYS A 27 5.36 4.24 0.62
CA CYS A 27 5.79 3.13 1.48
C CYS A 27 6.17 3.60 2.88
N LEU A 28 6.95 4.69 2.98
CA LEU A 28 7.35 5.26 4.26
C LEU A 28 6.12 5.79 5.02
N PHE A 29 5.24 6.51 4.34
CA PHE A 29 4.00 7.02 4.92
C PHE A 29 3.13 5.87 5.47
N GLY A 30 2.83 4.85 4.66
CA GLY A 30 2.05 3.69 5.09
C GLY A 30 2.70 2.93 6.25
N ALA A 31 4.04 2.90 6.33
CA ALA A 31 4.76 2.31 7.45
C ALA A 31 4.64 3.12 8.75
N LEU A 32 4.61 4.46 8.66
CA LEU A 32 4.52 5.37 9.81
C LEU A 32 3.10 5.58 10.33
N VAL A 33 2.08 5.44 9.47
CA VAL A 33 0.68 5.65 9.88
C VAL A 33 0.30 4.62 10.98
N PRO A 34 -0.15 5.10 12.16
CA PRO A 34 -0.62 4.22 13.22
C PRO A 34 -2.02 3.69 12.88
N VAL A 35 -2.17 2.38 12.83
CA VAL A 35 -3.45 1.71 12.55
C VAL A 35 -3.90 0.98 13.80
N LYS A 36 -5.17 1.15 14.18
CA LYS A 36 -5.86 0.33 15.18
C LYS A 36 -7.01 -0.40 14.49
N ASN A 37 -7.37 -1.59 14.99
CA ASN A 37 -8.35 -2.47 14.36
C ASN A 37 -9.77 -1.90 14.24
N GLU A 38 -10.08 -0.88 15.03
CA GLU A 38 -11.42 -0.28 15.14
C GLU A 38 -11.67 0.84 14.11
N TYR A 39 -10.66 1.24 13.34
CA TYR A 39 -10.80 2.37 12.42
C TYR A 39 -11.50 1.99 11.11
N LYS A 40 -12.45 2.84 10.71
CA LYS A 40 -12.90 2.96 9.32
C LYS A 40 -11.95 3.92 8.61
N ILE A 41 -11.31 3.45 7.55
CA ILE A 41 -10.26 4.19 6.84
C ILE A 41 -10.77 4.53 5.44
N LEU A 42 -10.52 5.77 5.01
CA LEU A 42 -10.76 6.25 3.65
C LEU A 42 -9.42 6.59 3.00
N ASP A 43 -9.14 5.99 1.86
CA ASP A 43 -7.95 6.24 1.05
C ASP A 43 -8.32 7.10 -0.16
N ILE A 44 -7.98 8.39 -0.11
CA ILE A 44 -8.32 9.37 -1.15
C ILE A 44 -7.19 9.41 -2.17
N GLY A 45 -7.51 9.21 -3.45
CA GLY A 45 -6.49 9.12 -4.49
C GLY A 45 -5.68 7.82 -4.40
N THR A 46 -6.35 6.72 -4.10
CA THR A 46 -5.72 5.41 -3.77
C THR A 46 -4.75 4.87 -4.83
N GLY A 47 -4.87 5.32 -6.08
CA GLY A 47 -3.94 4.97 -7.17
C GLY A 47 -3.82 3.45 -7.33
N THR A 48 -2.63 2.91 -7.06
CA THR A 48 -2.35 1.46 -7.10
C THR A 48 -3.00 0.66 -5.96
N GLY A 49 -3.70 1.32 -5.03
CA GLY A 49 -4.26 0.68 -3.84
C GLY A 49 -3.22 0.44 -2.74
N LEU A 50 -2.00 0.97 -2.89
CA LEU A 50 -0.86 0.65 -2.03
C LEU A 50 -1.15 0.89 -0.54
N LEU A 51 -1.59 2.09 -0.18
CA LEU A 51 -1.83 2.43 1.22
C LEU A 51 -2.94 1.56 1.78
N SER A 52 -4.06 1.42 1.07
CA SER A 52 -5.15 0.51 1.45
C SER A 52 -4.66 -0.92 1.75
N LEU A 53 -3.84 -1.52 0.87
CA LEU A 53 -3.28 -2.86 1.08
C LEU A 53 -2.31 -2.92 2.26
N MET A 54 -1.45 -1.92 2.42
CA MET A 54 -0.54 -1.83 3.57
C MET A 54 -1.30 -1.76 4.90
N LEU A 55 -2.36 -0.97 4.98
CA LEU A 55 -3.16 -0.82 6.20
C LEU A 55 -3.98 -2.09 6.47
N ALA A 56 -4.48 -2.77 5.43
CA ALA A 56 -5.15 -4.05 5.56
C ALA A 56 -4.22 -5.15 6.11
N GLN A 57 -2.98 -5.22 5.63
CA GLN A 57 -1.96 -6.13 6.16
C GLN A 57 -1.65 -5.82 7.63
N LYS A 58 -1.49 -4.54 7.99
CA LYS A 58 -1.24 -4.11 9.37
C LYS A 58 -2.38 -4.47 10.33
N LYS A 59 -3.63 -4.38 9.88
CA LYS A 59 -4.81 -4.75 10.67
C LYS A 59 -4.81 -6.22 11.10
N GLN A 60 -4.12 -7.10 10.37
CA GLN A 60 -4.02 -8.53 10.72
C GLN A 60 -2.88 -8.84 11.69
N LEU A 61 -1.93 -7.92 11.88
CA LEU A 61 -0.70 -8.13 12.66
C LEU A 61 -0.82 -7.71 14.14
N THR A 62 -1.98 -7.22 14.58
CA THR A 62 -2.30 -6.83 15.96
C THR A 62 -3.67 -7.36 16.35
#